data_AF-A0ABD1KH42-F1
#
_entry.id   AF-A0ABD1KH42-F1
#
_cell.length_a   1.000
_cell.length_b   1.000
_cell.length_c   1.000
_cell.angle_alpha   90.00
_cell.angle_beta   90.00
_cell.angle_gamma   90.00
#
_symmetry.space_group_name_H-M   'P 1'
#
loop_
_entity.id
_entity.type
_entity.pdbx_description
1 polymer ?
#
loop_
_entity_poly.entity_id
_entity_poly.type
_entity_poly.pdbx_seq_one_letter_code
_entity_poly.pdbx_strand_id
1 'polypeptide(L)'
;MQWSYHVPLSWAWVDEGANVTARSKYSSSAPKVIVSRSHAGKVKDFIEDAFGNHTVIIPAGGAGYKVLALLDPPGEDYDEADIYVHITFIKKWDICAGNAILKALGGHMTTLKGEDIDYTGSEKNEDGLLASISLDHKALVHRLSHVEKH
;
A
#
# COMPACT_ATOMS: atom_id res chain seq x y z
N MET A 1 -21.73 19.50 40.23
CA MET A 1 -20.26 19.33 40.24
C MET A 1 -19.85 18.91 38.85
N GLN A 2 -19.13 19.79 38.17
CA GLN A 2 -18.76 19.69 36.76
C GLN A 2 -17.46 18.88 36.64
N TRP A 3 -17.45 17.87 35.78
CA TRP A 3 -16.21 17.25 35.31
C TRP A 3 -16.06 17.58 33.83
N SER A 4 -15.13 18.48 33.52
CA SER A 4 -14.62 18.67 32.16
C SER A 4 -13.61 17.56 31.89
N TYR A 5 -13.95 16.64 31.00
CA TYR A 5 -12.95 15.84 30.30
C TYR A 5 -12.51 16.63 29.07
N HIS A 6 -11.26 17.08 29.07
CA HIS A 6 -10.59 17.57 27.87
C HIS A 6 -10.40 16.39 26.92
N VAL A 7 -11.13 16.39 25.82
CA VAL A 7 -10.90 15.46 24.70
C VAL A 7 -9.82 16.09 23.80
N PRO A 8 -8.66 15.46 23.60
CA PRO A 8 -7.72 15.90 22.57
C PRO A 8 -8.39 15.73 21.20
N LEU A 9 -8.30 16.75 20.35
CA LEU A 9 -8.84 16.77 18.99
C LEU A 9 -8.08 15.76 18.12
N SER A 10 -8.52 14.50 18.09
CA SER A 10 -8.20 13.55 17.02
C SER A 10 -9.42 13.37 16.13
N TRP A 11 -9.48 14.14 15.04
CA TRP A 11 -10.50 14.04 14.02
C TRP A 11 -10.25 12.81 13.14
N ALA A 12 -10.70 11.66 13.63
CA ALA A 12 -11.03 10.53 12.78
C ALA A 12 -12.38 10.03 13.28
N TRP A 13 -13.43 10.41 12.55
CA TRP A 13 -14.77 9.86 12.73
C TRP A 13 -14.66 8.36 12.46
N VAL A 14 -14.77 7.57 13.52
CA VAL A 14 -14.86 6.12 13.44
C VAL A 14 -16.27 5.79 12.95
N ASP A 15 -16.33 5.00 11.87
CA ASP A 15 -17.49 4.27 11.33
C ASP A 15 -18.47 4.91 10.32
N GLU A 16 -18.31 6.17 9.84
CA GLU A 16 -19.19 6.71 8.76
C GLU A 16 -18.49 7.56 7.68
N GLY A 17 -17.17 7.45 7.51
CA GLY A 17 -16.40 8.40 6.69
C GLY A 17 -15.84 7.91 5.34
N ALA A 18 -15.84 6.61 5.06
CA ALA A 18 -15.18 6.08 3.86
C ALA A 18 -16.22 5.56 2.86
N ASN A 19 -16.42 6.27 1.76
CA ASN A 19 -17.18 5.73 0.61
C ASN A 19 -16.34 4.71 -0.20
N VAL A 20 -15.29 4.15 0.41
CA VAL A 20 -14.33 3.23 -0.21
C VAL A 20 -14.30 1.97 0.63
N THR A 21 -14.38 0.81 -0.01
CA THR A 21 -14.34 -0.50 0.66
C THR A 21 -13.24 -1.39 0.10
N ALA A 22 -12.98 -2.54 0.72
CA ALA A 22 -12.12 -3.55 0.12
C ALA A 22 -12.85 -4.21 -1.06
N ARG A 23 -12.10 -4.58 -2.11
CA ARG A 23 -12.64 -5.34 -3.24
C ARG A 23 -13.10 -6.72 -2.78
N SER A 24 -14.01 -7.32 -3.55
CA SER A 24 -14.55 -8.66 -3.24
C SER A 24 -13.54 -9.80 -3.40
N LYS A 25 -12.45 -9.60 -4.17
CA LYS A 25 -11.46 -10.64 -4.46
C LYS A 25 -10.06 -10.06 -4.68
N TYR A 26 -9.08 -10.78 -4.15
CA TYR A 26 -7.65 -10.54 -4.34
C TYR A 26 -6.95 -11.84 -4.76
N SER A 27 -5.88 -11.73 -5.54
CA SER A 27 -5.07 -12.88 -6.00
C SER A 27 -3.70 -12.91 -5.31
N SER A 28 -3.37 -14.02 -4.64
CA SER A 28 -2.05 -14.24 -4.04
C SER A 28 -1.09 -15.05 -4.91
N SER A 29 -1.61 -15.89 -5.83
CA SER A 29 -0.81 -16.77 -6.67
C SER A 29 -0.26 -16.06 -7.91
N ALA A 30 -1.08 -15.19 -8.52
CA ALA A 30 -0.71 -14.35 -9.64
C ALA A 30 -1.31 -12.95 -9.41
N PRO A 31 -0.68 -12.13 -8.53
CA PRO A 31 -1.20 -10.82 -8.20
C PRO A 31 -1.08 -9.85 -9.38
N LYS A 32 -2.05 -8.96 -9.54
CA LYS A 32 -1.86 -7.71 -10.29
C LYS A 32 -1.06 -6.74 -9.42
N VAL A 33 0.10 -6.31 -9.89
CA VAL A 33 1.03 -5.47 -9.12
C VAL A 33 1.00 -4.07 -9.68
N ILE A 34 0.55 -3.10 -8.89
CA ILE A 34 0.65 -1.68 -9.27
C ILE A 34 1.97 -1.08 -8.81
N VAL A 35 2.63 -0.37 -9.72
CA VAL A 35 3.99 0.13 -9.52
C VAL A 35 4.12 1.56 -10.01
N SER A 36 5.21 2.24 -9.65
CA SER A 36 5.44 3.62 -10.10
C SER A 36 5.98 3.67 -11.53
N ARG A 37 5.33 4.45 -12.41
CA ARG A 37 5.71 4.62 -13.83
C ARG A 37 7.17 5.05 -14.04
N SER A 38 7.68 5.94 -13.20
CA SER A 38 9.01 6.55 -13.38
C SER A 38 10.19 5.60 -13.20
N HIS A 39 9.97 4.41 -12.64
CA HIS A 39 11.02 3.42 -12.35
C HIS A 39 10.64 2.00 -12.83
N ALA A 40 9.72 1.89 -13.80
CA ALA A 40 9.09 0.63 -14.18
C ALA A 40 10.06 -0.49 -14.60
N GLY A 41 11.21 -0.17 -15.21
CA GLY A 41 12.18 -1.16 -15.68
C GLY A 41 12.76 -2.03 -14.54
N LYS A 42 13.31 -1.41 -13.50
CA LYS A 42 13.88 -2.14 -12.35
C LYS A 42 12.84 -2.87 -11.52
N VAL A 43 11.62 -2.32 -11.48
CA VAL A 43 10.52 -2.93 -10.75
C VAL A 43 10.01 -4.18 -11.46
N LYS A 44 10.03 -4.21 -12.80
CA LYS A 44 9.56 -5.35 -13.57
C LYS A 44 10.34 -6.62 -13.22
N ASP A 45 11.66 -6.58 -13.32
CA ASP A 45 12.52 -7.74 -13.03
C ASP A 45 12.32 -8.20 -11.58
N PHE A 46 12.30 -7.26 -10.63
CA PHE A 46 12.05 -7.55 -9.21
C PHE A 46 10.71 -8.26 -8.95
N ILE A 47 9.66 -7.87 -9.67
CA ILE A 47 8.32 -8.46 -9.53
C ILE A 47 8.22 -9.81 -10.24
N GLU A 48 8.83 -9.95 -11.42
CA GLU A 48 8.87 -11.21 -12.15
C GLU A 48 9.69 -12.27 -11.38
N ASP A 49 10.78 -11.89 -10.72
CA ASP A 49 11.55 -12.79 -9.86
C ASP A 49 10.75 -13.24 -8.62
N ALA A 50 9.94 -12.33 -8.04
CA ALA A 50 9.16 -12.64 -6.85
C ALA A 50 7.91 -13.47 -7.15
N PHE A 51 7.17 -13.15 -8.21
CA PHE A 51 5.83 -13.68 -8.49
C PHE A 51 5.72 -14.49 -9.79
N GLY A 52 6.76 -14.46 -10.63
CA GLY A 52 6.85 -15.17 -11.91
C GLY A 52 6.56 -14.27 -13.12
N ASN A 53 7.02 -14.72 -14.30
CA ASN A 53 6.97 -13.97 -15.58
C ASN A 53 5.57 -13.72 -16.15
N HIS A 54 4.51 -14.16 -15.48
CA HIS A 54 3.11 -13.97 -15.92
C HIS A 54 2.38 -12.97 -15.04
N THR A 55 3.10 -12.29 -14.16
CA THR A 55 2.57 -11.28 -13.25
C THR A 55 2.15 -10.05 -14.04
N VAL A 56 0.91 -9.59 -13.83
CA VAL A 56 0.41 -8.38 -14.48
C VAL A 56 0.94 -7.16 -13.74
N ILE A 57 1.72 -6.33 -14.42
CA ILE A 57 2.29 -5.10 -13.85
C ILE A 57 1.52 -3.90 -14.40
N ILE A 58 0.97 -3.09 -13.49
CA ILE A 58 0.20 -1.89 -13.79
C ILE A 58 1.04 -0.66 -13.44
N PRO A 59 1.62 0.05 -14.42
CA PRO A 59 2.45 1.21 -14.13
C PRO A 59 1.55 2.45 -13.97
N ALA A 60 1.49 3.02 -12.76
CA ALA A 60 0.66 4.19 -12.45
C ALA A 60 1.43 5.37 -11.82
N GLY A 61 0.87 6.59 -11.94
CA GLY A 61 1.34 7.80 -11.27
C GLY A 61 0.48 8.14 -10.05
N GLY A 62 1.04 8.87 -9.09
CA GLY A 62 0.34 9.26 -7.86
C GLY A 62 0.35 8.14 -6.81
N ALA A 63 0.79 8.44 -5.58
CA ALA A 63 0.84 7.45 -4.50
C ALA A 63 -0.56 7.12 -3.96
N GLY A 64 -1.42 8.15 -3.79
CA GLY A 64 -2.82 7.97 -3.39
C GLY A 64 -3.62 7.12 -4.40
N TYR A 65 -3.47 7.37 -5.70
CA TYR A 65 -4.11 6.55 -6.74
C TYR A 65 -3.75 5.07 -6.62
N LYS A 66 -2.48 4.76 -6.36
CA LYS A 66 -2.02 3.37 -6.20
C LYS A 66 -2.58 2.67 -4.97
N VAL A 67 -2.90 3.41 -3.90
CA VAL A 67 -3.62 2.86 -2.75
C VAL A 67 -5.09 2.63 -3.08
N LEU A 68 -5.74 3.57 -3.78
CA LEU A 68 -7.13 3.41 -4.21
C LEU A 68 -7.30 2.24 -5.19
N ALA A 69 -6.30 1.95 -6.02
CA ALA A 69 -6.28 0.78 -6.89
C ALA A 69 -6.32 -0.56 -6.15
N LEU A 70 -5.97 -0.59 -4.86
CA LEU A 70 -6.12 -1.78 -4.00
C LEU A 70 -7.54 -1.93 -3.46
N LEU A 71 -8.37 -0.90 -3.59
CA LEU A 71 -9.68 -0.78 -2.96
C LEU A 71 -10.79 -0.75 -4.03
N ASP A 72 -12.03 -0.59 -3.57
CA ASP A 72 -13.23 -0.41 -4.39
C ASP A 72 -13.79 1.01 -4.17
N PRO A 73 -13.16 2.04 -4.76
CA PRO A 73 -13.65 3.42 -4.65
C PRO A 73 -14.90 3.64 -5.51
N PRO A 74 -15.75 4.61 -5.15
CA PRO A 74 -16.98 4.92 -5.87
C PRO A 74 -16.66 5.79 -7.09
N GLY A 75 -17.34 5.53 -8.20
CA GLY A 75 -17.10 6.18 -9.49
C GLY A 75 -16.47 5.22 -10.50
N GLU A 76 -16.24 5.69 -11.72
CA GLU A 76 -15.77 4.82 -12.81
C GLU A 76 -14.28 5.03 -13.13
N ASP A 77 -13.68 3.95 -13.65
CA ASP A 77 -12.31 3.80 -14.19
C ASP A 77 -11.12 3.90 -13.21
N TYR A 78 -11.12 3.09 -12.14
CA TYR A 78 -9.89 2.79 -11.38
C TYR A 78 -9.25 1.49 -11.84
N ASP A 79 -7.92 1.49 -11.95
CA ASP A 79 -7.18 0.23 -12.08
C ASP A 79 -7.39 -0.65 -10.86
N GLU A 80 -7.60 -1.95 -11.09
CA GLU A 80 -7.64 -2.93 -10.01
C GLU A 80 -6.29 -3.63 -9.84
N ALA A 81 -5.71 -3.47 -8.66
CA ALA A 81 -4.45 -4.09 -8.26
C ALA A 81 -4.59 -4.88 -6.95
N ASP A 82 -3.86 -5.99 -6.87
CA ASP A 82 -3.84 -6.84 -5.68
C ASP A 82 -2.80 -6.38 -4.66
N ILE A 83 -1.67 -5.87 -5.15
CA ILE A 83 -0.58 -5.35 -4.32
C ILE A 83 0.01 -4.08 -4.92
N TYR A 84 0.45 -3.16 -4.06
CA TYR A 84 1.21 -1.98 -4.44
C TYR A 84 2.65 -2.13 -3.98
N VAL A 85 3.58 -2.09 -4.93
CA VAL A 85 5.02 -2.18 -4.66
C VAL A 85 5.74 -0.92 -5.14
N HIS A 86 6.66 -0.43 -4.29
CA HIS A 86 7.57 0.65 -4.61
C HIS A 86 8.96 0.30 -4.08
N ILE A 87 9.99 0.31 -4.93
CA ILE A 87 11.34 -0.17 -4.58
C ILE A 87 12.36 0.93 -4.27
N THR A 88 12.01 2.19 -4.50
CA THR A 88 12.89 3.35 -4.26
C THR A 88 12.45 4.12 -3.03
N PHE A 89 13.07 5.28 -2.77
CA PHE A 89 12.55 6.16 -1.73
C PHE A 89 11.22 6.80 -2.15
N ILE A 90 10.35 7.01 -1.17
CA ILE A 90 9.09 7.76 -1.32
C ILE A 90 8.94 8.72 -0.13
N LYS A 91 8.31 9.88 -0.35
CA LYS A 91 8.07 10.83 0.72
C LYS A 91 6.91 10.34 1.59
N LYS A 92 7.05 10.47 2.91
CA LYS A 92 6.06 9.97 3.88
C LYS A 92 4.70 10.64 3.70
N TRP A 93 4.67 11.93 3.33
CA TRP A 93 3.41 12.63 3.05
C TRP A 93 2.69 12.12 1.81
N ASP A 94 3.39 11.53 0.83
CA ASP A 94 2.75 10.94 -0.36
C ASP A 94 1.93 9.68 0.00
N ILE A 95 2.30 9.00 1.08
CA ILE A 95 1.75 7.69 1.47
C ILE A 95 0.97 7.72 2.79
N CYS A 96 1.11 8.74 3.63
CA CYS A 96 0.52 8.78 4.98
C CYS A 96 -1.01 8.63 4.95
N ALA A 97 -1.69 9.45 4.14
CA ALA A 97 -3.14 9.38 4.00
C ALA A 97 -3.60 8.01 3.46
N GLY A 98 -2.89 7.49 2.46
CA GLY A 98 -3.19 6.18 1.89
C GLY A 98 -2.99 5.04 2.89
N ASN A 99 -1.92 5.07 3.68
CA ASN A 99 -1.68 4.08 4.74
C ASN A 99 -2.79 4.12 5.80
N ALA A 100 -3.22 5.31 6.22
CA ALA A 100 -4.31 5.46 7.18
C ALA A 100 -5.63 4.85 6.66
N ILE A 101 -6.00 5.14 5.41
CA ILE A 101 -7.20 4.56 4.78
C ILE A 101 -7.07 3.04 4.69
N LEU A 102 -5.93 2.55 4.20
CA LEU A 102 -5.69 1.12 4.03
C LEU A 102 -5.76 0.38 5.38
N LYS A 103 -5.13 0.93 6.43
CA LYS A 103 -5.18 0.38 7.80
C LYS A 103 -6.60 0.38 8.37
N ALA A 104 -7.38 1.44 8.14
CA ALA A 104 -8.77 1.51 8.60
C ALA A 104 -9.64 0.41 7.98
N LEU A 105 -9.31 -0.05 6.77
CA LEU A 105 -9.98 -1.16 6.08
C LEU A 105 -9.35 -2.54 6.38
N GLY A 106 -8.41 -2.63 7.32
CA GLY A 106 -7.74 -3.88 7.69
C GLY A 106 -6.61 -4.30 6.76
N GLY A 107 -6.13 -3.40 5.90
CA GLY A 107 -4.93 -3.62 5.08
C GLY A 107 -3.64 -3.22 5.78
N HIS A 108 -2.53 -3.46 5.09
CA HIS A 108 -1.17 -3.26 5.59
C HIS A 108 -0.34 -2.46 4.59
N MET A 109 0.51 -1.57 5.10
CA MET A 109 1.56 -0.90 4.34
C MET A 109 2.83 -0.84 5.19
N THR A 110 3.87 -1.52 4.73
CA THR A 110 5.18 -1.65 5.40
C THR A 110 6.30 -1.31 4.43
N THR A 111 7.53 -1.24 4.94
CA THR A 111 8.73 -1.33 4.09
C THR A 111 8.76 -2.68 3.35
N LEU A 112 9.63 -2.82 2.35
CA LEU A 112 9.82 -4.12 1.66
C LEU A 112 10.33 -5.23 2.61
N LYS A 113 10.92 -4.85 3.75
CA LYS A 113 11.39 -5.74 4.80
C LYS A 113 10.28 -6.13 5.79
N GLY A 114 9.08 -5.55 5.66
CA GLY A 114 7.95 -5.81 6.55
C GLY A 114 7.91 -4.96 7.82
N GLU A 115 8.70 -3.88 7.87
CA GLU A 115 8.71 -2.97 9.02
C GLU A 115 7.61 -1.92 8.88
N ASP A 116 6.97 -1.55 9.99
CA ASP A 116 6.01 -0.44 9.98
C ASP A 116 6.69 0.86 9.53
N ILE A 117 5.99 1.63 8.69
CA ILE A 117 6.47 2.93 8.26
C ILE A 117 6.33 3.92 9.43
N ASP A 118 7.46 4.38 9.95
CA ASP A 118 7.50 5.46 10.94
C ASP A 118 7.21 6.81 10.26
N TYR A 119 6.12 7.46 10.62
CA TYR A 119 5.73 8.77 10.09
C TYR A 119 6.38 9.96 10.82
N THR A 120 7.21 9.70 11.82
CA THR A 120 7.96 10.72 12.55
C THR A 120 9.35 10.96 11.93
N GLY A 121 10.03 12.03 12.37
CA GLY A 121 11.41 12.30 11.96
C GLY A 121 11.58 12.68 10.49
N SER A 122 12.46 11.96 9.78
CA SER A 122 12.79 12.22 8.36
C SER A 122 11.55 12.21 7.48
N GLU A 123 11.53 13.04 6.43
CA GLU A 123 10.45 13.08 5.44
C GLU A 123 10.44 11.89 4.47
N LYS A 124 11.52 11.10 4.43
CA LYS A 124 11.72 10.01 3.47
C LYS A 124 11.48 8.65 4.08
N ASN A 125 10.86 7.77 3.31
CA ASN A 125 10.86 6.33 3.51
C ASN A 125 11.76 5.71 2.44
N GLU A 126 12.95 5.24 2.82
CA GLU A 126 14.03 4.86 1.88
C GLU A 126 13.97 3.38 1.48
N ASP A 127 13.44 2.51 2.34
CA ASP A 127 13.37 1.05 2.14
C ASP A 127 12.21 0.57 1.24
N GLY A 128 11.68 1.45 0.40
CA GLY A 128 10.51 1.15 -0.42
C GLY A 128 9.25 0.84 0.40
N LEU A 129 8.21 0.33 -0.25
CA LEU A 129 7.03 -0.17 0.46
C LEU A 129 6.34 -1.31 -0.28
N LEU A 130 5.62 -2.10 0.52
CA LEU A 130 4.60 -3.03 0.09
C LEU A 130 3.28 -2.65 0.75
N ALA A 131 2.21 -2.56 -0.04
CA ALA A 131 0.85 -2.44 0.46
C ALA A 131 -0.05 -3.56 -0.07
N SER A 132 -0.89 -4.10 0.81
CA SER A 132 -1.86 -5.15 0.49
C SER A 132 -3.05 -5.13 1.45
N ILE A 133 -4.17 -5.71 1.04
CA ILE A 133 -5.38 -5.88 1.86
C ILE A 133 -5.99 -7.25 1.54
N SER A 134 -6.60 -7.90 2.54
CA SER A 134 -7.22 -9.22 2.40
C SER A 134 -6.31 -10.33 1.85
N LEU A 135 -4.99 -10.15 1.99
CA LEU A 135 -3.93 -11.08 1.61
C LEU A 135 -3.02 -11.36 2.81
N ASP A 136 -2.32 -12.49 2.80
CA ASP A 136 -1.26 -12.75 3.79
C ASP A 136 -0.06 -11.85 3.52
N HIS A 137 -0.05 -10.70 4.19
CA HIS A 137 0.98 -9.68 4.03
C HIS A 137 2.38 -10.19 4.39
N LYS A 138 2.50 -11.07 5.40
CA LYS A 138 3.80 -11.62 5.81
C LYS A 138 4.36 -12.57 4.75
N ALA A 139 3.50 -13.38 4.13
CA ALA A 139 3.92 -14.23 3.01
C ALA A 139 4.41 -13.40 1.81
N LEU A 140 3.76 -12.26 1.53
CA LEU A 140 4.19 -11.33 0.47
C LEU A 140 5.54 -10.68 0.80
N VAL A 141 5.73 -10.18 2.03
CA VAL A 141 7.03 -9.65 2.49
C VAL A 141 8.13 -10.70 2.36
N HIS A 142 7.89 -11.92 2.85
CA HIS A 142 8.88 -12.99 2.77
C HIS A 142 9.28 -13.25 1.32
N ARG A 143 8.32 -13.34 0.40
CA ARG A 143 8.56 -13.55 -1.03
C ARG A 143 9.41 -12.42 -1.66
N LEU A 144 9.12 -11.16 -1.34
CA LEU A 144 9.88 -10.01 -1.85
C LEU A 144 11.30 -9.91 -1.26
N SER A 145 11.48 -10.26 0.02
CA SER A 145 12.77 -10.19 0.72
C SER A 145 13.84 -11.15 0.19
N HIS A 146 13.43 -12.23 -0.51
CA HIS A 146 14.37 -13.14 -1.16
C HIS A 146 15.01 -12.53 -2.42
N VAL A 147 14.32 -11.58 -3.07
CA VAL A 147 14.78 -10.96 -4.32
C VAL A 147 15.77 -9.82 -4.08
N GLU A 148 15.63 -9.08 -2.96
CA GLU A 148 16.50 -7.94 -2.61
C GLU A 148 17.97 -8.35 -2.32
N LYS A 149 18.26 -9.64 -2.15
CA LYS A 149 19.61 -10.16 -1.80
C LYS A 149 20.54 -10.39 -2.99
N HIS A 150 20.13 -10.05 -4.21
CA HIS A 150 20.92 -10.18 -5.44
C HIS A 150 21.25 -8.81 -6.05
#